data_AF-A0A7M2X0G7-F1
#
_entry.id   AF-A0A7M2X0G7-F1
#
_cell.length_a   1.000
_cell.length_b   1.000
_cell.length_c   1.000
_cell.angle_alpha   90.00
_cell.angle_beta   90.00
_cell.angle_gamma   90.00
#
_symmetry.space_group_name_H-M   'P 1'
#
loop_
_entity.id
_entity.type
_entity.pdbx_description
1 polymer ?
#
loop_
_entity_poly.entity_id
_entity_poly.type
_entity_poly.pdbx_seq_one_letter_code
_entity_poly.pdbx_strand_id
1 'polypeptide(L)'
;MTFLDSTNGDSLTASLQFKDGKPDSITWNVLVGGKQVVEDKWPVPVGTATKDLTLRAQMSAVGVNLLLESSGKSVLVGYSDFSKHFDLRERKRIQRMDFGVRTDLKAGAQVLLTGTSSCLSPGSGQADIRAITDEEGAPLLDDGRLWFTITVRGRALPHPLQGVFSLNPSVFDLRFEGIIVFDMDDGLLRNDLASHLFRDSKSGEWRGWTTGFSALGGAGKAEEKTILAVTSVRDPRRGFSIMKARPIGLDGAHEDPHGVYDKEAGKWRLLLCEHGKKYRAGIWESDHWDRGFTRLAGPVEMDSTGTMIQKFGNKRFALFGSADRKIYIRSYPNLEPAGELKVDLPPWNENHGGRIWPNVIPLPEGYPAPYIALMMDRVNFPGMPKPNWTYGALYLYHGHPAKP
;
A
#
# COMPACT_ATOMS: atom_id res chain seq x y z
N MET A 1 24.92 1.38 8.29
CA MET A 1 24.42 1.32 6.90
C MET A 1 24.17 2.73 6.44
N THR A 2 24.56 3.04 5.21
CA THR A 2 24.52 4.40 4.69
C THR A 2 24.00 4.41 3.26
N PHE A 3 23.03 5.29 2.97
CA PHE A 3 22.71 5.74 1.61
C PHE A 3 23.40 7.08 1.40
N LEU A 4 24.23 7.24 0.36
CA LEU A 4 25.02 8.46 0.16
C LEU A 4 25.11 8.92 -1.29
N ASP A 5 25.07 10.22 -1.50
CA ASP A 5 25.48 10.89 -2.73
C ASP A 5 26.83 11.56 -2.44
N SER A 6 27.92 10.92 -2.87
CA SER A 6 29.28 11.38 -2.60
C SER A 6 29.62 12.71 -3.28
N THR A 7 28.88 13.07 -4.33
CA THR A 7 29.12 14.31 -5.08
C THR A 7 28.51 15.51 -4.36
N ASN A 8 27.31 15.35 -3.80
CA ASN A 8 26.63 16.43 -3.08
C ASN A 8 26.87 16.41 -1.57
N GLY A 9 27.46 15.34 -1.02
CA GLY A 9 27.64 15.18 0.42
C GLY A 9 26.33 14.91 1.16
N ASP A 10 25.30 14.45 0.46
CA ASP A 10 24.05 14.03 1.08
C ASP A 10 24.19 12.59 1.58
N SER A 11 23.71 12.29 2.79
CA SER A 11 23.68 10.91 3.25
C SER A 11 22.65 10.63 4.33
N LEU A 12 22.26 9.36 4.43
CA LEU A 12 21.34 8.78 5.41
C LEU A 12 21.99 7.60 6.05
N THR A 13 22.26 7.71 7.34
CA THR A 13 23.04 6.70 8.05
C THR A 13 22.28 6.19 9.26
N ALA A 14 21.98 4.89 9.25
CA ALA A 14 21.58 4.16 10.45
C ALA A 14 22.79 3.38 11.00
N SER A 15 23.06 3.53 12.30
CA SER A 15 24.18 2.85 12.95
C SER A 15 23.75 2.20 14.26
N LEU A 16 24.21 0.97 14.50
CA LEU A 16 24.12 0.30 15.79
C LEU A 16 25.44 0.53 16.54
N GLN A 17 25.36 1.20 17.69
CA GLN A 17 26.49 1.54 18.53
C GLN A 17 26.71 0.45 19.59
N PHE A 18 27.97 0.18 19.88
CA PHE A 18 28.38 -0.77 20.90
C PHE A 18 29.17 -0.08 22.01
N LYS A 19 28.91 -0.48 23.26
CA LYS A 19 29.66 -0.07 24.45
C LYS A 19 30.01 -1.32 25.24
N ASP A 20 31.29 -1.49 25.56
CA ASP A 20 31.81 -2.62 26.33
C ASP A 20 31.39 -3.99 25.75
N GLY A 21 31.40 -4.11 24.42
CA GLY A 21 31.03 -5.33 23.69
C GLY A 21 29.53 -5.62 23.62
N LYS A 22 28.68 -4.71 24.09
CA LYS A 22 27.21 -4.86 24.07
C LYS A 22 26.56 -3.79 23.19
N PRO A 23 25.44 -4.10 22.52
CA PRO A 23 24.66 -3.09 21.83
C PRO A 23 24.14 -2.06 22.84
N ASP A 24 24.30 -0.78 22.52
CA ASP A 24 23.98 0.35 23.39
C ASP A 24 22.82 1.17 22.82
N SER A 25 22.96 1.58 21.56
CA SER A 25 22.01 2.51 20.93
C SER A 25 21.98 2.37 19.42
N ILE A 26 20.88 2.83 18.82
CA ILE A 26 20.76 3.02 17.37
C ILE A 26 20.70 4.51 17.09
N THR A 27 21.49 4.97 16.12
CA THR A 27 21.50 6.36 15.69
C THR A 27 21.03 6.50 14.25
N TRP A 28 20.31 7.57 13.96
CA TRP A 28 19.96 8.01 12.61
C TRP A 28 20.55 9.39 12.35
N ASN A 29 21.30 9.50 11.26
CA ASN A 29 21.92 10.75 10.85
C ASN A 29 21.54 11.08 9.42
N VAL A 30 21.17 12.34 9.19
CA VAL A 30 20.95 12.92 7.87
C VAL A 30 21.95 14.02 7.63
N LEU A 31 22.70 13.92 6.54
CA LEU A 31 23.53 14.98 6.00
C LEU A 31 22.93 15.50 4.71
N VAL A 32 22.90 16.82 4.55
CA VAL A 32 22.56 17.51 3.29
C VAL A 32 23.65 18.52 2.97
N GLY A 33 24.27 18.42 1.80
CA GLY A 33 25.39 19.30 1.44
C GLY A 33 26.60 19.13 2.36
N GLY A 34 26.82 17.94 2.93
CA GLY A 34 27.83 17.67 3.94
C GLY A 34 27.53 18.22 5.34
N LYS A 35 26.39 18.89 5.54
CA LYS A 35 25.97 19.42 6.84
C LYS A 35 24.97 18.48 7.50
N GLN A 36 25.19 18.15 8.75
CA GLN A 36 24.25 17.35 9.54
C GLN A 36 23.00 18.19 9.85
N VAL A 37 21.84 17.65 9.46
CA VAL A 37 20.53 18.32 9.63
C VAL A 37 19.57 17.54 10.52
N VAL A 38 19.79 16.24 10.70
CA VAL A 38 19.07 15.39 11.67
C VAL A 38 20.09 14.51 12.40
N GLU A 39 19.92 14.41 13.71
CA GLU A 39 20.60 13.46 14.59
C GLU A 39 19.58 12.92 15.59
N ASP A 40 19.21 11.66 15.42
CA ASP A 40 18.36 10.97 16.38
C ASP A 40 19.11 9.78 16.98
N LYS A 41 18.84 9.51 18.26
CA LYS A 41 19.45 8.40 19.00
C LYS A 41 18.43 7.74 19.91
N TRP A 42 18.35 6.41 19.84
CA TRP A 42 17.46 5.59 20.66
C TRP A 42 18.25 4.49 21.38
N PRO A 43 17.91 4.16 22.63
CA PRO A 43 18.50 3.01 23.32
C PRO A 43 18.04 1.71 22.66
N VAL A 44 18.88 0.68 22.69
CA VAL A 44 18.43 -0.66 22.26
C VAL A 44 17.45 -1.25 23.27
N PRO A 45 16.48 -2.08 22.84
CA PRO A 45 15.54 -2.73 23.75
C PRO A 45 16.22 -3.57 24.84
N VAL A 46 15.62 -3.59 26.03
CA VAL A 46 16.08 -4.46 27.12
C VAL A 46 16.02 -5.92 26.69
N GLY A 47 17.09 -6.67 26.96
CA GLY A 47 17.18 -8.10 26.60
C GLY A 47 17.63 -8.37 25.16
N THR A 48 18.03 -7.34 24.40
CA THR A 48 18.68 -7.52 23.10
C THR A 48 19.91 -8.44 23.22
N ALA A 49 20.02 -9.44 22.35
CA ALA A 49 21.17 -10.33 22.36
C ALA A 49 22.48 -9.58 22.01
N THR A 50 23.62 -10.18 22.33
CA THR A 50 24.92 -9.59 21.99
C THR A 50 25.47 -10.09 20.64
N LYS A 51 24.84 -11.12 20.06
CA LYS A 51 25.21 -11.76 18.80
C LYS A 51 23.99 -11.91 17.90
N ASP A 52 24.23 -12.20 16.63
CA ASP A 52 23.20 -12.48 15.63
C ASP A 52 22.13 -11.37 15.55
N LEU A 53 22.63 -10.14 15.46
CA LEU A 53 21.83 -8.92 15.38
C LEU A 53 21.70 -8.45 13.93
N THR A 54 20.48 -8.07 13.54
CA THR A 54 20.23 -7.38 12.27
C THR A 54 19.67 -5.99 12.56
N LEU A 55 20.42 -4.95 12.16
CA LEU A 55 19.86 -3.61 12.03
C LEU A 55 19.16 -3.50 10.68
N ARG A 56 17.91 -3.06 10.66
CA ARG A 56 17.12 -2.84 9.44
C ARG A 56 16.65 -1.39 9.37
N ALA A 57 16.96 -0.71 8.27
CA ALA A 57 16.33 0.57 7.92
C ALA A 57 15.27 0.32 6.84
N GLN A 58 14.00 0.38 7.22
CA GLN A 58 12.88 0.31 6.28
C GLN A 58 12.56 1.73 5.78
N MET A 59 12.99 2.05 4.57
CA MET A 59 12.77 3.36 3.96
C MET A 59 11.52 3.38 3.09
N SER A 60 10.78 4.50 3.14
CA SER A 60 9.64 4.76 2.24
C SER A 60 9.77 6.14 1.58
N ALA A 61 10.93 6.37 0.97
CA ALA A 61 11.34 7.55 0.20
C ALA A 61 11.37 8.92 0.91
N VAL A 62 10.57 9.14 1.94
CA VAL A 62 10.43 10.42 2.66
C VAL A 62 10.70 10.30 4.17
N GLY A 63 11.01 9.10 4.64
CA GLY A 63 11.29 8.76 6.03
C GLY A 63 11.69 7.30 6.20
N VAL A 64 11.98 6.92 7.44
CA VAL A 64 12.57 5.64 7.81
C VAL A 64 11.97 5.09 9.11
N ASN A 65 11.81 3.76 9.16
CA ASN A 65 11.67 2.99 10.40
C ASN A 65 12.97 2.21 10.66
N LEU A 66 13.48 2.24 11.89
CA LEU A 66 14.65 1.49 12.33
C LEU A 66 14.21 0.33 13.19
N LEU A 67 14.48 -0.88 12.71
CA LEU A 67 14.19 -2.11 13.43
C LEU A 67 15.49 -2.79 13.85
N LEU A 68 15.45 -3.43 15.01
CA LEU A 68 16.48 -4.34 15.47
C LEU A 68 15.89 -5.73 15.55
N GLU A 69 16.52 -6.68 14.87
CA GLU A 69 16.12 -8.08 14.88
C GLU A 69 17.13 -8.87 15.70
N SER A 70 16.61 -9.65 16.64
CA SER A 70 17.38 -10.52 17.53
C SER A 70 16.50 -11.70 17.91
N SER A 71 17.04 -12.91 17.95
CA SER A 71 16.32 -14.12 18.40
C SER A 71 14.99 -14.35 17.65
N GLY A 72 14.96 -14.07 16.35
CA GLY A 72 13.77 -14.22 15.49
C GLY A 72 12.67 -13.17 15.69
N LYS A 73 12.91 -12.11 16.49
CA LYS A 73 11.95 -11.04 16.73
C LYS A 73 12.46 -9.72 16.20
N SER A 74 11.66 -9.04 15.37
CA SER A 74 11.90 -7.66 14.95
C SER A 74 11.22 -6.69 15.90
N VAL A 75 11.96 -5.70 16.39
CA VAL A 75 11.46 -4.65 17.28
C VAL A 75 11.73 -3.29 16.64
N LEU A 76 10.69 -2.45 16.55
CA LEU A 76 10.87 -1.04 16.19
C LEU A 76 11.62 -0.33 17.31
N VAL A 77 12.77 0.28 16.99
CA VAL A 77 13.62 1.01 17.94
C VAL A 77 13.54 2.52 17.75
N GLY A 78 13.46 2.96 16.49
CA GLY A 78 13.42 4.38 16.13
C GLY A 78 12.75 4.62 14.80
N TYR A 79 12.46 5.87 14.49
CA TYR A 79 11.87 6.30 13.22
C TYR A 79 12.18 7.79 13.03
N SER A 80 12.24 8.24 11.78
CA SER A 80 12.50 9.65 11.47
C SER A 80 11.91 10.02 10.12
N ASP A 81 11.34 11.22 10.05
CA ASP A 81 10.87 11.83 8.80
C ASP A 81 11.92 12.83 8.34
N PHE A 82 12.39 12.66 7.11
CA PHE A 82 13.49 13.48 6.58
C PHE A 82 13.08 14.32 5.37
N SER A 83 11.82 14.25 4.98
CA SER A 83 11.22 14.92 3.82
C SER A 83 11.34 16.44 3.80
N LYS A 84 11.54 17.05 4.98
CA LYS A 84 11.81 18.50 5.11
C LYS A 84 13.18 18.90 4.57
N HIS A 85 14.10 17.94 4.44
CA HIS A 85 15.50 18.18 4.07
C HIS A 85 15.82 17.65 2.68
N PHE A 86 15.29 16.49 2.32
CA PHE A 86 15.43 15.90 1.00
C PHE A 86 14.31 14.91 0.73
N ASP A 87 14.08 14.61 -0.54
CA ASP A 87 13.02 13.71 -1.00
C ASP A 87 13.58 12.66 -1.95
N LEU A 88 13.58 11.38 -1.55
CA LEU A 88 14.10 10.31 -2.41
C LEU A 88 13.16 9.96 -3.57
N ARG A 89 11.96 10.55 -3.62
CA ARG A 89 11.10 10.46 -4.80
C ARG A 89 11.64 11.27 -5.96
N GLU A 90 12.50 12.25 -5.71
CA GLU A 90 13.22 12.97 -6.76
C GLU A 90 14.10 11.99 -7.55
N ARG A 91 13.70 11.68 -8.78
CA ARG A 91 14.33 10.66 -9.60
C ARG A 91 15.83 10.90 -9.77
N LYS A 92 16.22 12.15 -10.04
CA LYS A 92 17.63 12.55 -10.19
C LYS A 92 18.45 12.33 -8.91
N ARG A 93 17.82 12.43 -7.74
CA ARG A 93 18.48 12.27 -6.45
C ARG A 93 18.73 10.81 -6.14
N ILE A 94 17.67 9.99 -6.15
CA ILE A 94 17.80 8.56 -5.81
C ILE A 94 18.73 7.82 -6.78
N GLN A 95 18.78 8.22 -8.05
CA GLN A 95 19.69 7.66 -9.05
C GLN A 95 21.19 7.93 -8.78
N ARG A 96 21.52 8.87 -7.89
CA ARG A 96 22.91 9.21 -7.51
C ARG A 96 23.31 8.64 -6.16
N MET A 97 22.38 8.00 -5.45
CA MET A 97 22.63 7.46 -4.12
C MET A 97 23.22 6.06 -4.22
N ASP A 98 24.34 5.85 -3.56
CA ASP A 98 24.96 4.54 -3.34
C ASP A 98 24.54 3.98 -1.98
N PHE A 99 24.44 2.65 -1.89
CA PHE A 99 24.26 1.94 -0.63
C PHE A 99 25.58 1.34 -0.16
N GLY A 100 25.91 1.56 1.11
CA GLY A 100 27.14 1.05 1.72
C GLY A 100 27.00 0.65 3.18
N VAL A 101 27.98 -0.13 3.63
CA VAL A 101 28.16 -0.45 5.05
C VAL A 101 29.49 0.12 5.51
N ARG A 102 29.46 0.80 6.66
CA ARG A 102 30.64 1.32 7.34
C ARG A 102 30.67 0.78 8.76
N THR A 103 31.88 0.47 9.22
CA THR A 103 32.19 0.15 10.61
C THR A 103 33.21 1.15 11.14
N ASP A 104 33.04 1.58 12.37
CA ASP A 104 33.98 2.46 13.07
C ASP A 104 34.46 1.72 14.33
N LEU A 105 35.74 1.38 14.39
CA LEU A 105 36.30 0.49 15.38
C LEU A 105 37.49 1.14 16.08
N LYS A 106 37.55 0.99 17.41
CA LYS A 106 38.75 1.31 18.19
C LYS A 106 39.87 0.32 17.85
N ALA A 107 41.11 0.73 18.06
CA ALA A 107 42.27 -0.15 17.91
C ALA A 107 42.08 -1.46 18.72
N GLY A 108 42.30 -2.60 18.06
CA GLY A 108 42.13 -3.93 18.65
C GLY A 108 40.69 -4.45 18.72
N ALA A 109 39.69 -3.65 18.35
CA ALA A 109 38.30 -4.13 18.26
C ALA A 109 38.07 -4.92 16.96
N GLN A 110 37.15 -5.88 17.03
CA GLN A 110 36.73 -6.68 15.89
C GLN A 110 35.21 -6.68 15.79
N VAL A 111 34.70 -6.65 14.56
CA VAL A 111 33.30 -6.93 14.25
C VAL A 111 33.24 -7.95 13.12
N LEU A 112 32.31 -8.89 13.22
CA LEU A 112 32.00 -9.83 12.16
C LEU A 112 30.67 -9.43 11.53
N LEU A 113 30.68 -9.13 10.23
CA LEU A 113 29.48 -8.91 9.45
C LEU A 113 29.20 -10.16 8.64
N THR A 114 28.10 -10.85 8.93
CA THR A 114 27.71 -12.08 8.22
C THR A 114 27.03 -11.79 6.89
N GLY A 115 26.50 -10.58 6.69
CA GLY A 115 25.91 -10.17 5.43
C GLY A 115 25.34 -8.76 5.45
N THR A 116 25.02 -8.26 4.26
CA THR A 116 24.26 -7.04 4.04
C THR A 116 23.40 -7.23 2.79
N SER A 117 22.20 -6.64 2.79
CA SER A 117 21.31 -6.68 1.63
C SER A 117 20.44 -5.44 1.57
N SER A 118 20.03 -5.09 0.35
CA SER A 118 18.94 -4.17 0.06
C SER A 118 17.87 -4.96 -0.69
N CYS A 119 16.62 -4.81 -0.28
CA CYS A 119 15.50 -5.54 -0.87
C CYS A 119 14.22 -4.71 -0.82
N LEU A 120 13.30 -5.02 -1.73
CA LEU A 120 11.90 -4.65 -1.57
C LEU A 120 11.28 -5.57 -0.53
N SER A 121 10.40 -5.01 0.32
CA SER A 121 9.72 -5.78 1.36
C SER A 121 8.25 -5.34 1.44
N PRO A 122 7.35 -6.19 1.96
CA PRO A 122 5.94 -5.85 2.15
C PRO A 122 5.70 -4.87 3.32
N GLY A 123 6.75 -4.26 3.87
CA GLY A 123 6.70 -3.29 4.96
C GLY A 123 6.23 -3.88 6.29
N SER A 124 5.58 -3.05 7.09
CA SER A 124 5.14 -3.39 8.46
C SER A 124 3.62 -3.51 8.60
N GLY A 125 2.88 -3.42 7.50
CA GLY A 125 1.42 -3.51 7.45
C GLY A 125 0.88 -3.57 6.03
N GLN A 126 -0.35 -4.04 5.88
CA GLN A 126 -1.02 -4.24 4.58
C GLN A 126 -2.46 -3.68 4.62
N ALA A 127 -2.79 -2.83 3.67
CA ALA A 127 -4.09 -2.19 3.59
C ALA A 127 -4.59 -2.13 2.14
N ASP A 128 -5.83 -1.68 1.96
CA ASP A 128 -6.36 -1.25 0.67
C ASP A 128 -6.25 -2.33 -0.44
N ILE A 129 -6.67 -3.55 -0.11
CA ILE A 129 -6.50 -4.75 -0.95
C ILE A 129 -7.46 -4.72 -2.14
N ARG A 130 -6.89 -4.91 -3.34
CA ARG A 130 -7.60 -4.87 -4.62
C ARG A 130 -7.19 -6.02 -5.50
N ALA A 131 -8.14 -6.77 -6.03
CA ALA A 131 -7.85 -7.65 -7.17
C ALA A 131 -7.43 -6.80 -8.38
N ILE A 132 -6.42 -7.27 -9.11
CA ILE A 132 -6.13 -6.81 -10.46
C ILE A 132 -7.11 -7.52 -11.41
N THR A 133 -7.70 -6.80 -12.34
CA THR A 133 -8.82 -7.30 -13.16
C THR A 133 -8.58 -7.15 -14.66
N ASP A 134 -9.54 -7.55 -15.49
CA ASP A 134 -9.73 -7.02 -16.83
C ASP A 134 -10.61 -5.74 -16.80
N GLU A 135 -10.84 -5.12 -17.96
CA GLU A 135 -11.67 -3.91 -18.00
C GLU A 135 -13.10 -4.10 -17.47
N GLU A 136 -13.66 -5.32 -17.46
CA GLU A 136 -15.03 -5.58 -16.99
C GLU A 136 -15.14 -5.87 -15.49
N GLY A 137 -14.00 -5.99 -14.81
CA GLY A 137 -13.89 -6.35 -13.41
C GLY A 137 -13.77 -7.85 -13.15
N ALA A 138 -13.45 -8.66 -14.17
CA ALA A 138 -13.13 -10.08 -13.93
C ALA A 138 -11.73 -10.18 -13.31
N PRO A 139 -11.53 -10.91 -12.20
CA PRO A 139 -10.23 -11.06 -11.56
C PRO A 139 -9.19 -11.71 -12.47
N LEU A 140 -7.97 -11.17 -12.48
CA LEU A 140 -6.85 -11.75 -13.21
C LEU A 140 -6.37 -13.02 -12.49
N LEU A 141 -6.65 -14.17 -13.10
CA LEU A 141 -6.08 -15.47 -12.73
C LEU A 141 -5.02 -15.85 -13.78
N ASP A 142 -3.75 -15.80 -13.39
CA ASP A 142 -2.61 -16.06 -14.27
C ASP A 142 -1.65 -17.02 -13.56
N ASP A 143 -1.28 -18.10 -14.25
CA ASP A 143 -0.48 -19.21 -13.72
C ASP A 143 -1.04 -19.81 -12.40
N GLY A 144 -2.37 -19.94 -12.33
CA GLY A 144 -3.08 -20.44 -11.14
C GLY A 144 -3.07 -19.49 -9.94
N ARG A 145 -2.66 -18.22 -10.15
CA ARG A 145 -2.57 -17.21 -9.08
C ARG A 145 -3.44 -16.01 -9.37
N LEU A 146 -4.15 -15.57 -8.35
CA LEU A 146 -4.83 -14.28 -8.35
C LEU A 146 -3.82 -13.17 -8.07
N TRP A 147 -4.03 -12.01 -8.67
CA TRP A 147 -3.12 -10.87 -8.55
C TRP A 147 -3.79 -9.70 -7.83
N PHE A 148 -3.01 -9.00 -7.01
CA PHE A 148 -3.52 -7.95 -6.14
C PHE A 148 -2.61 -6.73 -6.10
N THR A 149 -3.23 -5.57 -6.03
CA THR A 149 -2.61 -4.37 -5.48
C THR A 149 -2.95 -4.28 -3.99
N ILE A 150 -1.94 -4.09 -3.14
CA ILE A 150 -2.10 -3.93 -1.69
C ILE A 150 -1.19 -2.80 -1.23
N THR A 151 -1.73 -1.83 -0.50
CA THR A 151 -0.92 -0.79 0.11
C THR A 151 0.00 -1.39 1.16
N VAL A 152 1.31 -1.23 0.96
CA VAL A 152 2.34 -1.53 1.94
C VAL A 152 2.45 -0.35 2.89
N ARG A 153 2.15 -0.57 4.17
CA ARG A 153 2.15 0.45 5.21
C ARG A 153 3.44 0.41 6.05
N GLY A 154 3.88 1.59 6.49
CA GLY A 154 5.06 1.76 7.35
C GLY A 154 4.78 2.50 8.66
N ARG A 155 4.08 3.64 8.60
CA ARG A 155 3.54 4.43 9.73
C ARG A 155 2.25 5.11 9.24
N ALA A 156 1.69 6.09 9.95
CA ALA A 156 0.72 7.01 9.35
C ALA A 156 1.28 7.67 8.06
N LEU A 157 0.46 8.42 7.30
CA LEU A 157 0.94 9.18 6.13
C LEU A 157 2.15 10.02 6.58
N PRO A 158 3.38 9.78 6.07
CA PRO A 158 3.76 9.90 4.66
C PRO A 158 4.58 8.72 4.08
N HIS A 159 4.50 7.51 4.64
CA HIS A 159 5.32 6.36 4.18
C HIS A 159 4.62 5.10 3.64
N PRO A 160 3.37 5.14 3.14
CA PRO A 160 2.85 3.99 2.41
C PRO A 160 3.48 3.86 1.01
N LEU A 161 3.31 2.71 0.38
CA LEU A 161 3.69 2.39 -1.00
C LEU A 161 2.61 1.48 -1.62
N GLN A 162 2.46 1.48 -2.94
CA GLN A 162 1.63 0.49 -3.62
C GLN A 162 2.43 -0.80 -3.84
N GLY A 163 2.10 -1.86 -3.11
CA GLY A 163 2.64 -3.20 -3.34
C GLY A 163 1.82 -3.99 -4.36
N VAL A 164 2.45 -4.99 -4.97
CA VAL A 164 1.81 -6.02 -5.77
C VAL A 164 2.01 -7.37 -5.11
N PHE A 165 0.94 -8.15 -5.04
CA PHE A 165 0.93 -9.47 -4.45
C PHE A 165 0.26 -10.47 -5.37
N SER A 166 0.59 -11.74 -5.19
CA SER A 166 -0.09 -12.85 -5.85
C SER A 166 -0.51 -13.90 -4.82
N LEU A 167 -1.64 -14.58 -5.05
CA LEU A 167 -2.17 -15.61 -4.15
C LEU A 167 -2.50 -16.87 -4.95
N ASN A 168 -2.01 -18.03 -4.51
CA ASN A 168 -2.65 -19.28 -4.89
C ASN A 168 -3.89 -19.49 -3.99
N PRO A 169 -5.11 -19.43 -4.56
CA PRO A 169 -6.33 -19.46 -3.75
C PRO A 169 -6.62 -20.84 -3.13
N SER A 170 -5.93 -21.90 -3.55
CA SER A 170 -6.13 -23.26 -3.02
C SER A 170 -5.32 -23.58 -1.76
N VAL A 171 -4.19 -22.90 -1.53
CA VAL A 171 -3.24 -23.23 -0.45
C VAL A 171 -2.80 -22.05 0.42
N PHE A 172 -3.50 -20.91 0.31
CA PHE A 172 -3.14 -19.63 0.96
C PHE A 172 -1.64 -19.28 0.87
N ASP A 173 -1.06 -19.43 -0.32
CA ASP A 173 0.32 -19.03 -0.60
C ASP A 173 0.32 -17.61 -1.17
N LEU A 174 0.30 -16.61 -0.27
CA LEU A 174 0.40 -15.20 -0.62
C LEU A 174 1.88 -14.81 -0.77
N ARG A 175 2.21 -14.14 -1.88
CA ARG A 175 3.56 -13.67 -2.19
C ARG A 175 3.57 -12.18 -2.44
N PHE A 176 4.60 -11.53 -1.93
CA PHE A 176 4.94 -10.17 -2.31
C PHE A 176 5.78 -10.21 -3.59
N GLU A 177 5.30 -9.54 -4.63
CA GLU A 177 5.83 -9.65 -5.99
C GLU A 177 6.59 -8.39 -6.42
N GLY A 178 6.24 -7.23 -5.86
CA GLY A 178 6.88 -5.97 -6.20
C GLY A 178 6.20 -4.73 -5.64
N ILE A 179 6.66 -3.57 -6.10
CA ILE A 179 6.07 -2.27 -5.80
C ILE A 179 5.84 -1.47 -7.09
N ILE A 180 4.86 -0.57 -7.03
CA ILE A 180 4.54 0.40 -8.07
C ILE A 180 4.72 1.80 -7.49
N VAL A 181 5.39 2.66 -8.24
CA VAL A 181 5.43 4.11 -8.02
C VAL A 181 4.87 4.84 -9.24
N PHE A 182 4.43 6.07 -9.04
CA PHE A 182 3.67 6.83 -10.03
C PHE A 182 4.43 8.07 -10.50
N ASP A 183 4.55 8.23 -11.82
CA ASP A 183 5.27 9.31 -12.47
C ASP A 183 4.28 10.24 -13.17
N MET A 184 4.21 11.49 -12.69
CA MET A 184 3.36 12.55 -13.27
C MET A 184 4.13 13.45 -14.24
N ASP A 185 5.29 12.99 -14.72
CA ASP A 185 6.16 13.73 -15.65
C ASP A 185 6.77 15.02 -15.07
N ASP A 186 6.87 15.11 -13.75
CA ASP A 186 7.44 16.25 -13.02
C ASP A 186 8.78 15.94 -12.33
N GLY A 187 9.31 14.73 -12.53
CA GLY A 187 10.57 14.27 -11.95
C GLY A 187 10.46 13.64 -10.57
N LEU A 188 9.24 13.49 -10.02
CA LEU A 188 8.96 12.79 -8.78
C LEU A 188 8.33 11.40 -9.03
N LEU A 189 8.80 10.40 -8.28
CA LEU A 189 8.20 9.06 -8.21
C LEU A 189 7.31 8.96 -6.97
N ARG A 190 6.00 9.16 -7.14
CA ARG A 190 5.02 9.23 -6.06
C ARG A 190 4.66 7.86 -5.49
N ASN A 191 4.41 7.84 -4.18
CA ASN A 191 4.00 6.66 -3.43
C ASN A 191 2.46 6.64 -3.25
N ASP A 192 1.74 6.93 -4.33
CA ASP A 192 0.29 6.84 -4.33
C ASP A 192 -0.15 5.38 -4.14
N LEU A 193 -1.40 5.16 -3.75
CA LEU A 193 -1.84 3.87 -3.22
C LEU A 193 -3.35 3.67 -3.40
N ALA A 194 -3.86 2.54 -2.88
CA ALA A 194 -5.26 2.13 -3.04
C ALA A 194 -5.63 1.93 -4.52
N SER A 195 -4.68 1.42 -5.31
CA SER A 195 -4.84 1.33 -6.76
C SER A 195 -5.74 0.18 -7.17
N HIS A 196 -6.65 0.41 -8.12
CA HIS A 196 -7.28 -0.65 -8.91
C HIS A 196 -6.65 -0.65 -10.30
N LEU A 197 -6.00 -1.77 -10.66
CA LEU A 197 -5.40 -1.97 -11.96
C LEU A 197 -6.19 -2.98 -12.77
N PHE A 198 -6.25 -2.77 -14.07
CA PHE A 198 -6.80 -3.72 -15.02
C PHE A 198 -5.92 -3.86 -16.26
N ARG A 199 -5.98 -5.03 -16.88
CA ARG A 199 -5.36 -5.29 -18.18
C ARG A 199 -6.37 -4.97 -19.28
N ASP A 200 -6.12 -3.92 -20.05
CA ASP A 200 -6.99 -3.55 -21.17
C ASP A 200 -6.81 -4.55 -22.31
N SER A 201 -7.85 -5.35 -22.58
CA SER A 201 -7.77 -6.43 -23.56
C SER A 201 -7.50 -5.95 -25.00
N LYS A 202 -7.95 -4.73 -25.34
CA LYS A 202 -7.86 -4.16 -26.69
C LYS A 202 -6.47 -3.63 -27.02
N SER A 203 -5.90 -2.84 -26.12
CA SER A 203 -4.57 -2.22 -26.33
C SER A 203 -3.42 -3.09 -25.81
N GLY A 204 -3.70 -4.01 -24.89
CA GLY A 204 -2.65 -4.70 -24.16
C GLY A 204 -1.83 -3.73 -23.31
N GLU A 205 -2.44 -2.67 -22.79
CA GLU A 205 -1.85 -1.80 -21.76
C GLU A 205 -2.35 -2.19 -20.37
N TRP A 206 -1.53 -1.94 -19.36
CA TRP A 206 -1.97 -1.93 -17.97
C TRP A 206 -2.52 -0.55 -17.67
N ARG A 207 -3.76 -0.47 -17.21
CA ARG A 207 -4.45 0.79 -16.90
C ARG A 207 -5.07 0.70 -15.52
N GLY A 208 -5.55 1.83 -15.00
CA GLY A 208 -6.23 1.81 -13.72
C GLY A 208 -6.38 3.17 -13.10
N TRP A 209 -6.72 3.15 -11.81
CA TRP A 209 -6.87 4.35 -11.01
C TRP A 209 -6.15 4.16 -9.69
N THR A 210 -5.54 5.23 -9.19
CA THR A 210 -4.95 5.27 -7.85
C THR A 210 -5.39 6.53 -7.13
N THR A 211 -5.40 6.50 -5.80
CA THR A 211 -5.62 7.70 -5.02
C THR A 211 -4.30 8.44 -4.83
N GLY A 212 -4.25 9.70 -5.26
CA GLY A 212 -3.16 10.64 -5.02
C GLY A 212 -3.03 10.94 -3.53
N PHE A 213 -2.36 10.04 -2.81
CA PHE A 213 -2.19 10.08 -1.36
C PHE A 213 -0.84 10.65 -0.96
N SER A 214 0.09 10.84 -1.90
CA SER A 214 1.40 11.42 -1.66
C SER A 214 1.24 12.74 -0.89
N ALA A 215 1.32 12.66 0.43
CA ALA A 215 0.94 13.73 1.36
C ALA A 215 1.81 14.98 1.23
N LEU A 216 2.87 14.86 0.44
CA LEU A 216 3.90 15.84 0.20
C LEU A 216 4.17 15.84 -1.31
N GLY A 217 4.07 16.96 -2.00
CA GLY A 217 4.68 17.20 -3.31
C GLY A 217 6.15 17.59 -3.14
N GLY A 218 6.73 18.16 -4.19
CA GLY A 218 8.12 18.63 -4.17
C GLY A 218 8.40 19.55 -2.98
N ALA A 219 9.49 19.27 -2.25
CA ALA A 219 9.91 19.98 -1.04
C ALA A 219 8.93 19.91 0.16
N GLY A 220 8.13 18.84 0.29
CA GLY A 220 7.37 18.61 1.52
C GLY A 220 6.03 19.37 1.62
N LYS A 221 5.49 19.91 0.52
CA LYS A 221 4.22 20.67 0.52
C LYS A 221 3.01 19.78 0.35
N ALA A 222 1.88 20.04 0.99
CA ALA A 222 0.68 19.22 0.76
C ALA A 222 0.24 19.24 -0.72
N GLU A 223 -0.04 18.06 -1.28
CA GLU A 223 -0.74 17.92 -2.56
C GLU A 223 -2.24 17.73 -2.31
N GLU A 224 -3.06 18.28 -3.21
CA GLU A 224 -4.50 18.03 -3.17
C GLU A 224 -4.78 16.57 -3.49
N LYS A 225 -5.57 15.93 -2.63
CA LYS A 225 -6.00 14.55 -2.84
C LYS A 225 -6.90 14.47 -4.07
N THR A 226 -6.53 13.61 -5.01
CA THR A 226 -7.27 13.41 -6.25
C THR A 226 -7.23 11.94 -6.68
N ILE A 227 -8.04 11.57 -7.68
CA ILE A 227 -7.91 10.28 -8.36
C ILE A 227 -7.06 10.47 -9.60
N LEU A 228 -6.04 9.64 -9.73
CA LEU A 228 -5.14 9.63 -10.87
C LEU A 228 -5.48 8.44 -11.77
N ALA A 229 -5.63 8.69 -13.07
CA ALA A 229 -5.56 7.64 -14.08
C ALA A 229 -4.10 7.21 -14.23
N VAL A 230 -3.87 5.90 -14.25
CA VAL A 230 -2.52 5.32 -14.34
C VAL A 230 -2.39 4.39 -15.53
N THR A 231 -1.22 4.38 -16.18
CA THR A 231 -0.96 3.51 -17.35
C THR A 231 0.48 3.00 -17.40
N SER A 232 0.68 1.81 -17.96
CA SER A 232 1.97 1.24 -18.32
C SER A 232 1.86 0.25 -19.47
N VAL A 233 2.77 0.36 -20.44
CA VAL A 233 2.96 -0.64 -21.50
C VAL A 233 3.74 -1.87 -21.01
N ARG A 234 4.49 -1.74 -19.91
CA ARG A 234 5.22 -2.83 -19.25
C ARG A 234 4.35 -3.46 -18.16
N ASP A 235 4.52 -4.76 -17.95
CA ASP A 235 3.86 -5.48 -16.86
C ASP A 235 4.33 -4.94 -15.50
N PRO A 236 3.46 -4.31 -14.70
CA PRO A 236 3.85 -3.68 -13.46
C PRO A 236 3.92 -4.67 -12.29
N ARG A 237 3.56 -5.95 -12.51
CA ARG A 237 3.24 -6.87 -11.41
C ARG A 237 4.44 -7.34 -10.59
N ARG A 238 5.67 -7.18 -11.08
CA ARG A 238 6.88 -7.74 -10.44
C ARG A 238 8.01 -6.72 -10.33
N GLY A 239 8.78 -6.82 -9.26
CA GLY A 239 9.96 -5.98 -9.02
C GLY A 239 9.61 -4.52 -8.72
N PHE A 240 10.39 -3.59 -9.26
CA PHE A 240 10.15 -2.16 -9.12
C PHE A 240 9.55 -1.59 -10.41
N SER A 241 8.31 -1.15 -10.36
CA SER A 241 7.55 -0.70 -11.52
C SER A 241 7.22 0.78 -11.42
N ILE A 242 7.24 1.47 -12.57
CA ILE A 242 6.84 2.88 -12.68
C ILE A 242 5.67 2.95 -13.65
N MET A 243 4.54 3.50 -13.20
CA MET A 243 3.39 3.78 -14.05
C MET A 243 3.26 5.29 -14.28
N LYS A 244 2.84 5.69 -15.48
CA LYS A 244 2.49 7.09 -15.76
C LYS A 244 1.18 7.41 -15.09
N ALA A 245 1.05 8.62 -14.55
CA ALA A 245 -0.12 9.05 -13.79
C ALA A 245 -0.56 10.46 -14.19
N ARG A 246 -1.86 10.70 -14.23
CA ARG A 246 -2.45 12.05 -14.42
C ARG A 246 -3.81 12.17 -13.74
N PRO A 247 -4.20 13.36 -13.26
CA PRO A 247 -5.54 13.56 -12.69
C PRO A 247 -6.64 13.25 -13.71
N ILE A 248 -7.74 12.67 -13.23
CA ILE A 248 -8.94 12.42 -14.06
C ILE A 248 -9.89 13.63 -14.12
N GLY A 249 -9.60 14.69 -13.34
CA GLY A 249 -10.38 15.92 -13.31
C GLY A 249 -11.68 15.83 -12.51
N LEU A 250 -11.71 15.02 -11.44
CA LEU A 250 -12.83 15.01 -10.49
C LEU A 250 -12.63 16.05 -9.40
N ASP A 251 -13.66 16.86 -9.17
CA ASP A 251 -13.67 17.86 -8.10
C ASP A 251 -13.88 17.22 -6.73
N GLY A 252 -13.15 17.73 -5.73
CA GLY A 252 -13.22 17.28 -4.35
C GLY A 252 -12.28 16.11 -4.03
N ALA A 253 -12.21 15.78 -2.74
CA ALA A 253 -11.35 14.71 -2.26
C ALA A 253 -12.07 13.36 -2.37
N HIS A 254 -11.49 12.45 -3.14
CA HIS A 254 -12.00 11.09 -3.35
C HIS A 254 -10.91 10.05 -3.09
N GLU A 255 -11.32 8.85 -2.70
CA GLU A 255 -10.47 7.71 -2.37
C GLU A 255 -11.03 6.41 -2.94
N ASP A 256 -10.23 5.34 -2.82
CA ASP A 256 -10.62 3.95 -3.03
C ASP A 256 -11.24 3.66 -4.41
N PRO A 257 -10.59 4.03 -5.53
CA PRO A 257 -11.21 3.86 -6.84
C PRO A 257 -11.36 2.40 -7.24
N HIS A 258 -12.55 1.99 -7.65
CA HIS A 258 -12.80 0.72 -8.36
C HIS A 258 -13.61 0.99 -9.62
N GLY A 259 -13.04 0.65 -10.76
CA GLY A 259 -13.61 0.99 -12.06
C GLY A 259 -13.89 -0.25 -12.89
N VAL A 260 -14.97 -0.24 -13.67
CA VAL A 260 -15.27 -1.27 -14.67
C VAL A 260 -15.84 -0.62 -15.93
N TYR A 261 -15.65 -1.26 -17.07
CA TYR A 261 -16.38 -0.99 -18.28
C TYR A 261 -17.71 -1.76 -18.26
N ASP A 262 -18.79 -1.02 -18.29
CA ASP A 262 -20.13 -1.55 -18.34
C ASP A 262 -20.60 -1.65 -19.78
N LYS A 263 -20.47 -2.85 -20.35
CA LYS A 263 -20.84 -3.16 -21.74
C LYS A 263 -22.32 -2.86 -22.04
N GLU A 264 -23.22 -3.09 -21.10
CA GLU A 264 -24.66 -2.85 -21.32
C GLU A 264 -24.96 -1.36 -21.44
N ALA A 265 -24.30 -0.54 -20.61
CA ALA A 265 -24.42 0.92 -20.68
C ALA A 265 -23.53 1.56 -21.75
N GLY A 266 -22.49 0.86 -22.22
CA GLY A 266 -21.44 1.42 -23.06
C GLY A 266 -20.55 2.44 -22.35
N LYS A 267 -20.48 2.42 -21.01
CA LYS A 267 -19.82 3.45 -20.18
C LYS A 267 -18.77 2.86 -19.25
N TRP A 268 -17.76 3.65 -18.91
CA TRP A 268 -16.90 3.40 -17.75
C TRP A 268 -17.61 3.84 -16.47
N ARG A 269 -17.49 3.03 -15.42
CA ARG A 269 -18.19 3.20 -14.15
C ARG A 269 -17.18 3.11 -13.04
N LEU A 270 -17.13 4.15 -12.21
CA LEU A 270 -16.14 4.30 -11.17
C LEU A 270 -16.85 4.45 -9.82
N LEU A 271 -16.66 3.47 -8.93
CA LEU A 271 -17.11 3.53 -7.55
C LEU A 271 -15.98 4.14 -6.72
N LEU A 272 -16.26 5.27 -6.09
CA LEU A 272 -15.31 6.00 -5.24
C LEU A 272 -15.89 6.19 -3.85
N CYS A 273 -15.01 6.37 -2.89
CA CYS A 273 -15.34 6.97 -1.62
C CYS A 273 -15.13 8.49 -1.69
N GLU A 274 -16.18 9.29 -1.55
CA GLU A 274 -16.04 10.75 -1.40
C GLU A 274 -15.72 11.10 0.06
N HIS A 275 -14.83 12.08 0.26
CA HIS A 275 -14.48 12.59 1.56
C HIS A 275 -15.28 13.86 1.88
N GLY A 276 -16.13 13.78 2.92
CA GLY A 276 -16.84 14.92 3.50
C GLY A 276 -16.84 14.82 5.02
N LYS A 277 -18.00 15.05 5.67
CA LYS A 277 -18.16 14.75 7.11
C LYS A 277 -18.00 13.25 7.43
N LYS A 278 -18.24 12.39 6.45
CA LYS A 278 -18.03 10.94 6.46
C LYS A 278 -17.36 10.52 5.14
N TYR A 279 -16.80 9.32 5.11
CA TYR A 279 -16.36 8.62 3.90
C TYR A 279 -17.57 7.94 3.28
N ARG A 280 -18.02 8.29 2.06
CA ARG A 280 -19.29 7.75 1.52
C ARG A 280 -19.13 7.30 0.07
N ALA A 281 -19.66 6.14 -0.26
CA ALA A 281 -19.56 5.60 -1.60
C ALA A 281 -20.50 6.32 -2.58
N GLY A 282 -20.02 6.59 -3.79
CA GLY A 282 -20.81 7.06 -4.93
C GLY A 282 -20.37 6.37 -6.22
N ILE A 283 -21.21 6.42 -7.26
CA ILE A 283 -20.85 5.93 -8.60
C ILE A 283 -20.77 7.12 -9.55
N TRP A 284 -19.71 7.13 -10.36
CA TRP A 284 -19.49 8.05 -11.46
C TRP A 284 -19.46 7.30 -12.78
N GLU A 285 -19.76 7.99 -13.87
CA GLU A 285 -19.75 7.45 -15.22
C GLU A 285 -19.01 8.33 -16.22
N SER A 286 -18.46 7.71 -17.27
CA SER A 286 -17.83 8.43 -18.38
C SER A 286 -17.80 7.59 -19.65
N ASP A 287 -17.68 8.23 -20.81
CA ASP A 287 -17.31 7.58 -22.08
C ASP A 287 -15.83 7.20 -22.14
N HIS A 288 -15.01 7.77 -21.25
CA HIS A 288 -13.58 7.56 -21.19
C HIS A 288 -13.16 7.04 -19.81
N TRP A 289 -12.24 6.09 -19.78
CA TRP A 289 -11.77 5.51 -18.51
C TRP A 289 -10.99 6.51 -17.65
N ASP A 290 -10.43 7.56 -18.23
CA ASP A 290 -9.40 8.41 -17.62
C ASP A 290 -9.77 9.89 -17.48
N ARG A 291 -11.02 10.28 -17.77
CA ARG A 291 -11.50 11.67 -17.72
C ARG A 291 -13.01 11.76 -17.83
N GLY A 292 -13.56 12.95 -17.57
CA GLY A 292 -14.95 13.29 -17.94
C GLY A 292 -16.01 12.59 -17.09
N PHE A 293 -15.64 12.17 -15.89
CA PHE A 293 -16.55 11.47 -14.98
C PHE A 293 -17.59 12.41 -14.40
N THR A 294 -18.86 12.03 -14.50
CA THR A 294 -19.99 12.71 -13.85
C THR A 294 -20.64 11.77 -12.84
N ARG A 295 -21.22 12.33 -11.77
CA ARG A 295 -21.88 11.51 -10.75
C ARG A 295 -23.15 10.89 -11.32
N LEU A 296 -23.30 9.59 -11.14
CA LEU A 296 -24.50 8.82 -11.49
C LEU A 296 -25.37 8.54 -10.25
N ALA A 297 -24.77 8.10 -9.14
CA ALA A 297 -25.51 7.67 -7.96
C ALA A 297 -24.75 7.96 -6.65
N GLY A 298 -25.49 7.97 -5.55
CA GLY A 298 -24.98 8.29 -4.22
C GLY A 298 -24.78 9.80 -3.98
N PRO A 299 -24.14 10.19 -2.87
CA PRO A 299 -23.46 9.30 -1.92
C PRO A 299 -24.43 8.49 -1.08
N VAL A 300 -24.03 7.28 -0.70
CA VAL A 300 -24.74 6.49 0.32
C VAL A 300 -24.66 7.15 1.70
N GLU A 301 -25.55 6.78 2.60
CA GLU A 301 -25.75 7.43 3.89
C GLU A 301 -24.70 7.07 4.97
N MET A 302 -24.13 5.87 4.88
CA MET A 302 -23.20 5.31 5.86
C MET A 302 -21.74 5.54 5.47
N ASP A 303 -20.88 5.33 6.46
CA ASP A 303 -19.45 5.30 6.24
C ASP A 303 -19.06 4.12 5.33
N SER A 304 -18.28 4.39 4.28
CA SER A 304 -18.01 3.45 3.19
C SER A 304 -16.56 3.60 2.72
N THR A 305 -15.78 2.53 2.83
CA THR A 305 -14.36 2.46 2.40
C THR A 305 -14.10 1.11 1.71
N GLY A 306 -13.05 1.02 0.92
CA GLY A 306 -12.74 -0.19 0.16
C GLY A 306 -13.82 -0.57 -0.85
N THR A 307 -14.33 0.45 -1.54
CA THR A 307 -15.40 0.39 -2.55
C THR A 307 -15.08 -0.58 -3.67
N MET A 308 -15.86 -1.63 -3.89
CA MET A 308 -15.66 -2.66 -4.91
C MET A 308 -16.90 -2.83 -5.78
N ILE A 309 -16.74 -2.98 -7.09
CA ILE A 309 -17.81 -3.39 -8.01
C ILE A 309 -17.52 -4.83 -8.44
N GLN A 310 -18.40 -5.77 -8.12
CA GLN A 310 -18.17 -7.19 -8.42
C GLN A 310 -19.40 -7.85 -9.04
N LYS A 311 -19.16 -8.75 -10.00
CA LYS A 311 -20.17 -9.65 -10.54
C LYS A 311 -20.31 -10.90 -9.65
N PHE A 312 -21.55 -11.23 -9.29
CA PHE A 312 -21.96 -12.51 -8.71
C PHE A 312 -22.95 -13.16 -9.67
N GLY A 313 -22.51 -14.20 -10.38
CA GLY A 313 -23.19 -14.65 -11.60
C GLY A 313 -23.28 -13.52 -12.63
N ASN A 314 -24.47 -13.28 -13.17
CA ASN A 314 -24.69 -12.24 -14.19
C ASN A 314 -25.03 -10.86 -13.62
N LYS A 315 -25.08 -10.71 -12.28
CA LYS A 315 -25.47 -9.44 -11.64
C LYS A 315 -24.28 -8.76 -10.99
N ARG A 316 -24.16 -7.44 -11.20
CA ARG A 316 -23.18 -6.60 -10.50
C ARG A 316 -23.75 -6.08 -9.20
N PHE A 317 -22.86 -5.89 -8.22
CA PHE A 317 -23.16 -5.25 -6.95
C PHE A 317 -22.00 -4.33 -6.56
N ALA A 318 -22.31 -3.31 -5.76
CA ALA A 318 -21.31 -2.50 -5.09
C ALA A 318 -21.16 -2.99 -3.65
N LEU A 319 -19.92 -3.13 -3.18
CA LEU A 319 -19.59 -3.52 -1.81
C LEU A 319 -18.62 -2.51 -1.19
N PHE A 320 -18.73 -2.29 0.11
CA PHE A 320 -17.79 -1.45 0.86
C PHE A 320 -17.85 -1.80 2.35
N GLY A 321 -16.71 -1.71 3.03
CA GLY A 321 -16.64 -1.85 4.47
C GLY A 321 -16.93 -0.53 5.18
N SER A 322 -17.49 -0.64 6.38
CA SER A 322 -17.97 0.50 7.16
C SER A 322 -17.38 0.57 8.56
N ALA A 323 -17.34 1.78 9.13
CA ALA A 323 -17.13 1.98 10.56
C ALA A 323 -18.15 1.23 11.43
N ASP A 324 -19.31 0.87 10.88
CA ASP A 324 -20.35 0.08 11.54
C ASP A 324 -19.98 -1.41 11.74
N ARG A 325 -18.76 -1.81 11.33
CA ARG A 325 -18.29 -3.20 11.37
C ARG A 325 -19.16 -4.13 10.53
N LYS A 326 -19.50 -3.63 9.35
CA LYS A 326 -20.30 -4.29 8.34
C LYS A 326 -19.66 -4.12 6.98
N ILE A 327 -19.93 -5.07 6.11
CA ILE A 327 -19.70 -4.97 4.68
C ILE A 327 -21.06 -4.85 4.03
N TYR A 328 -21.39 -3.63 3.61
CA TYR A 328 -22.66 -3.37 2.95
C TYR A 328 -22.60 -3.83 1.50
N ILE A 329 -23.72 -4.38 1.03
CA ILE A 329 -23.95 -4.74 -0.37
C ILE A 329 -25.06 -3.84 -0.89
N ARG A 330 -24.79 -3.16 -2.00
CA ARG A 330 -25.73 -2.29 -2.69
C ARG A 330 -25.95 -2.75 -4.12
N SER A 331 -27.13 -2.46 -4.64
CA SER A 331 -27.44 -2.66 -6.05
C SER A 331 -26.48 -1.83 -6.91
N TYR A 332 -26.19 -2.34 -8.10
CA TYR A 332 -25.45 -1.62 -9.12
C TYR A 332 -26.39 -1.28 -10.28
N PRO A 333 -26.35 -0.04 -10.84
CA PRO A 333 -25.47 1.06 -10.44
C PRO A 333 -26.13 2.06 -9.46
N ASN A 334 -27.36 1.80 -9.00
CA ASN A 334 -28.16 2.78 -8.26
C ASN A 334 -27.81 2.94 -6.77
N LEU A 335 -27.02 2.02 -6.20
CA LEU A 335 -26.62 2.00 -4.80
C LEU A 335 -27.76 1.78 -3.77
N GLU A 336 -28.90 1.24 -4.19
CA GLU A 336 -29.98 0.84 -3.28
C GLU A 336 -29.56 -0.32 -2.33
N PRO A 337 -30.08 -0.39 -1.09
CA PRO A 337 -29.80 -1.50 -0.17
C PRO A 337 -30.07 -2.87 -0.80
N ALA A 338 -29.08 -3.77 -0.79
CA ALA A 338 -29.22 -5.14 -1.29
C ALA A 338 -28.87 -6.22 -0.24
N GLY A 339 -28.16 -5.84 0.83
CA GLY A 339 -27.88 -6.73 1.95
C GLY A 339 -26.55 -6.42 2.63
N GLU A 340 -26.06 -7.39 3.40
CA GLU A 340 -24.77 -7.34 4.09
C GLU A 340 -24.03 -8.66 3.84
N LEU A 341 -22.70 -8.58 3.63
CA LEU A 341 -21.89 -9.79 3.52
C LEU A 341 -21.73 -10.42 4.90
N LYS A 342 -22.19 -11.67 5.05
CA LYS A 342 -21.98 -12.45 6.25
C LYS A 342 -20.57 -13.03 6.24
N VAL A 343 -19.80 -12.73 7.28
CA VAL A 343 -18.42 -13.20 7.45
C VAL A 343 -18.34 -13.91 8.79
N ASP A 344 -17.92 -15.17 8.78
CA ASP A 344 -17.60 -15.88 10.02
C ASP A 344 -16.22 -15.43 10.51
N LEU A 345 -16.10 -15.18 11.81
CA LEU A 345 -14.89 -14.62 12.44
C LEU A 345 -14.34 -13.39 11.69
N PRO A 346 -15.11 -12.30 11.58
CA PRO A 346 -14.71 -11.17 10.76
C PRO A 346 -13.38 -10.52 11.25
N PRO A 347 -12.66 -9.78 10.39
CA PRO A 347 -11.36 -9.16 10.73
C PRO A 347 -11.52 -7.89 11.59
N TRP A 348 -12.50 -7.91 12.51
CA TRP A 348 -12.81 -6.86 13.48
C TRP A 348 -13.40 -7.46 14.76
N ASN A 349 -13.34 -6.70 15.85
CA ASN A 349 -13.90 -7.04 17.14
C ASN A 349 -14.49 -5.80 17.84
N GLU A 350 -14.86 -5.93 19.12
CA GLU A 350 -15.49 -4.85 19.89
C GLU A 350 -14.60 -3.61 20.06
N ASN A 351 -13.27 -3.79 20.02
CA ASN A 351 -12.28 -2.78 20.36
C ASN A 351 -11.49 -2.28 19.13
N HIS A 352 -11.45 -3.07 18.05
CA HIS A 352 -10.63 -2.82 16.86
C HIS A 352 -11.33 -3.30 15.60
N GLY A 353 -10.94 -2.74 14.45
CA GLY A 353 -11.44 -3.20 13.15
C GLY A 353 -12.83 -2.63 12.78
N GLY A 354 -12.97 -2.36 11.49
CA GLY A 354 -14.02 -1.57 10.85
C GLY A 354 -13.41 -0.91 9.62
N ARG A 355 -14.19 -0.51 8.61
CA ARG A 355 -13.66 0.07 7.35
C ARG A 355 -12.64 -0.83 6.63
N ILE A 356 -12.92 -2.13 6.63
CA ILE A 356 -12.10 -3.14 5.95
C ILE A 356 -12.46 -3.17 4.46
N TRP A 357 -11.60 -3.80 3.65
CA TRP A 357 -11.81 -3.90 2.21
C TRP A 357 -12.38 -5.28 1.87
N PRO A 358 -13.59 -5.38 1.29
CA PRO A 358 -14.27 -6.66 1.13
C PRO A 358 -13.54 -7.65 0.21
N ASN A 359 -12.94 -7.14 -0.87
CA ASN A 359 -12.21 -7.86 -1.91
C ASN A 359 -12.68 -9.32 -2.14
N VAL A 360 -13.97 -9.45 -2.49
CA VAL A 360 -14.63 -10.73 -2.76
C VAL A 360 -14.46 -11.07 -4.23
N ILE A 361 -13.95 -12.26 -4.52
CA ILE A 361 -13.46 -12.66 -5.83
C ILE A 361 -14.18 -13.95 -6.23
N PRO A 362 -14.95 -13.95 -7.34
CA PRO A 362 -15.44 -15.20 -7.94
C PRO A 362 -14.27 -16.00 -8.51
N LEU A 363 -14.27 -17.30 -8.24
CA LEU A 363 -13.34 -18.25 -8.83
C LEU A 363 -13.99 -19.01 -9.99
N PRO A 364 -13.21 -19.46 -10.99
CA PRO A 364 -13.70 -20.39 -12.01
C PRO A 364 -14.24 -21.69 -11.41
N GLU A 365 -15.03 -22.41 -12.20
CA GLU A 365 -15.47 -23.77 -11.84
C GLU A 365 -14.26 -24.69 -11.61
N GLY A 366 -14.39 -25.62 -10.65
CA GLY A 366 -13.34 -26.57 -10.27
C GLY A 366 -12.58 -26.19 -9.00
N TYR A 367 -12.68 -24.95 -8.52
CA TYR A 367 -12.18 -24.58 -7.19
C TYR A 367 -13.12 -25.06 -6.07
N PRO A 368 -12.58 -25.47 -4.89
CA PRO A 368 -13.39 -25.97 -3.78
C PRO A 368 -14.44 -24.97 -3.26
N ALA A 369 -14.13 -23.68 -3.37
CA ALA A 369 -15.06 -22.60 -3.07
C ALA A 369 -15.28 -21.74 -4.32
N PRO A 370 -16.53 -21.42 -4.68
CA PRO A 370 -16.84 -20.58 -5.84
C PRO A 370 -16.45 -19.11 -5.64
N TYR A 371 -16.23 -18.69 -4.40
CA TYR A 371 -15.76 -17.35 -4.06
C TYR A 371 -14.66 -17.43 -3.01
N ILE A 372 -13.75 -16.48 -3.05
CA ILE A 372 -12.88 -16.17 -1.92
C ILE A 372 -13.03 -14.71 -1.52
N ALA A 373 -12.54 -14.35 -0.35
CA ALA A 373 -12.28 -12.97 -0.01
C ALA A 373 -10.93 -12.84 0.70
N LEU A 374 -10.10 -11.90 0.24
CA LEU A 374 -8.84 -11.56 0.90
C LEU A 374 -9.01 -10.21 1.60
N MET A 375 -9.15 -10.25 2.92
CA MET A 375 -9.40 -9.05 3.73
C MET A 375 -8.26 -8.81 4.72
N MET A 376 -8.29 -7.65 5.37
CA MET A 376 -7.33 -7.26 6.40
C MET A 376 -8.01 -6.76 7.67
N ASP A 377 -7.35 -6.94 8.82
CA ASP A 377 -7.74 -6.27 10.06
C ASP A 377 -7.15 -4.86 10.19
N ARG A 378 -7.57 -4.15 11.24
CA ARG A 378 -6.99 -2.85 11.60
C ARG A 378 -6.11 -2.86 12.84
N VAL A 379 -5.44 -3.96 13.15
CA VAL A 379 -4.52 -4.06 14.29
C VAL A 379 -3.12 -3.61 13.90
N ASN A 380 -2.62 -2.53 14.49
CA ASN A 380 -1.31 -1.98 14.17
C ASN A 380 -0.13 -2.86 14.61
N PHE A 381 0.98 -2.75 13.90
CA PHE A 381 2.27 -3.34 14.29
C PHE A 381 2.65 -2.96 15.75
N PRO A 382 3.02 -3.93 16.60
CA PRO A 382 3.32 -3.69 18.00
C PRO A 382 4.40 -2.62 18.23
N GLY A 383 4.16 -1.71 19.17
CA GLY A 383 5.12 -0.65 19.53
C GLY A 383 5.21 0.52 18.55
N MET A 384 4.47 0.52 17.44
CA MET A 384 4.42 1.66 16.52
C MET A 384 3.72 2.86 17.19
N PRO A 385 4.34 4.06 17.24
CA PRO A 385 3.76 5.22 17.92
C PRO A 385 2.64 5.88 17.12
N LYS A 386 1.70 6.52 17.81
CA LYS A 386 0.62 7.28 17.17
C LYS A 386 1.14 8.60 16.56
N PRO A 387 0.57 9.07 15.43
CA PRO A 387 -0.42 8.38 14.61
C PRO A 387 0.22 7.18 13.87
N ASN A 388 -0.47 6.03 13.90
CA ASN A 388 -0.02 4.76 13.31
C ASN A 388 -1.11 4.13 12.45
N TRP A 389 -0.78 3.87 11.19
CA TRP A 389 -1.60 3.09 10.26
C TRP A 389 -0.71 2.01 9.64
N THR A 390 -0.34 1.03 10.46
CA THR A 390 0.50 -0.13 10.10
C THR A 390 -0.27 -1.44 10.17
N TYR A 391 -1.59 -1.36 10.28
CA TYR A 391 -2.43 -2.52 10.39
C TYR A 391 -2.39 -3.41 9.16
N GLY A 392 -2.85 -4.66 9.30
CA GLY A 392 -3.07 -5.51 8.14
C GLY A 392 -2.80 -6.98 8.31
N ALA A 393 -3.18 -7.62 9.42
CA ALA A 393 -3.19 -9.09 9.40
C ALA A 393 -4.14 -9.54 8.27
N LEU A 394 -3.68 -10.45 7.41
CA LEU A 394 -4.40 -10.86 6.21
C LEU A 394 -5.21 -12.13 6.47
N TYR A 395 -6.46 -12.13 6.03
CA TYR A 395 -7.41 -13.22 6.23
C TYR A 395 -7.94 -13.68 4.88
N LEU A 396 -7.85 -14.99 4.63
CA LEU A 396 -8.48 -15.64 3.49
C LEU A 396 -9.79 -16.30 3.94
N TYR A 397 -10.89 -15.88 3.34
CA TYR A 397 -12.20 -16.48 3.52
C TYR A 397 -12.60 -17.26 2.27
N HIS A 398 -13.34 -18.35 2.47
CA HIS A 398 -13.99 -19.12 1.41
C HIS A 398 -15.50 -18.86 1.46
N GLY A 399 -16.07 -18.45 0.34
CA GLY A 399 -17.48 -18.06 0.23
C GLY A 399 -18.29 -19.06 -0.59
N HIS A 400 -19.50 -19.34 -0.13
CA HIS A 400 -20.50 -20.13 -0.84
C HIS A 400 -21.81 -19.35 -0.94
N PRO A 401 -22.60 -19.52 -2.01
CA PRO A 401 -23.98 -19.05 -2.03
C PRO A 401 -24.73 -19.57 -0.81
N ALA A 402 -25.58 -18.74 -0.21
CA ALA A 402 -26.50 -19.22 0.81
C ALA A 402 -27.34 -20.36 0.20
N LYS A 403 -27.38 -21.51 0.88
CA LYS A 403 -28.31 -22.57 0.49
C LYS A 403 -29.73 -21.99 0.58
N PRO A 404 -30.57 -22.16 -0.46
CA PRO A 404 -31.93 -21.64 -0.47
C PRO A 404 -32.77 -22.19 0.68
#